data_AF-A0A2K3LXQ0-F1
#
_entry.id   AF-A0A2K3LXQ0-F1
#
_cell.length_a   1.000
_cell.length_b   1.000
_cell.length_c   1.000
_cell.angle_alpha   90.00
_cell.angle_beta   90.00
_cell.angle_gamma   90.00
#
_symmetry.space_group_name_H-M   'P 1'
#
loop_
_entity.id
_entity.type
_entity.pdbx_description
1 polymer ?
#
loop_
_entity_poly.entity_id
_entity_poly.type
_entity_poly.pdbx_seq_one_letter_code
_entity_poly.pdbx_strand_id
1 'polypeptide(L)'
;WYPLNFVIGSSFLIFLLIARFMGKKNKKLFWLPAIAPLVSVILSTFIVYISKADKNGVNIVKHVKRGLNPSSIHQLQLNGEHVGQAAKIGFISAVIALTEAMAVGRSFASIKGYHLDGNKEMLAMGCGNIAGSFTSCYVATGSFSRTAVNFSARCQSSISNIVMAVTVILCLELFTRLLYYTPMAILASIILSALPGLIDIREACYIWKVDKFDFFACIGAFFGVLLVSVETGLLVAVSSSSLT
;
A
#
# COMPACT_ATOMS: atom_id res chain seq x y z
N TRP A 1 6.56 10.09 -25.88
CA TRP A 1 6.66 8.65 -25.59
C TRP A 1 8.09 8.36 -25.15
N TYR A 2 8.29 7.79 -23.97
CA TYR A 2 9.62 7.51 -23.42
C TYR A 2 9.88 5.99 -23.42
N PRO A 3 10.33 5.39 -24.54
CA PRO A 3 10.47 3.93 -24.68
C PRO A 3 11.42 3.33 -23.64
N LEU A 4 12.42 4.10 -23.20
CA LEU A 4 13.40 3.66 -22.21
C LEU A 4 12.78 3.41 -20.82
N ASN A 5 11.79 4.24 -20.42
CA ASN A 5 11.05 4.01 -19.17
C ASN A 5 10.25 2.70 -19.23
N PHE A 6 9.67 2.38 -20.39
CA PHE A 6 8.92 1.15 -20.58
C PHE A 6 9.83 -0.08 -20.49
N VAL A 7 10.97 -0.07 -21.18
CA VAL A 7 11.93 -1.17 -21.16
C VAL A 7 12.48 -1.41 -19.75
N ILE A 8 12.88 -0.35 -19.04
CA ILE A 8 13.34 -0.45 -17.65
C ILE A 8 12.22 -1.02 -16.77
N GLY A 9 11.01 -0.46 -16.87
CA GLY A 9 9.85 -0.92 -16.11
C GLY A 9 9.56 -2.40 -16.31
N SER A 10 9.44 -2.85 -17.57
CA SER A 10 9.16 -4.25 -17.91
C SER A 10 10.26 -5.20 -17.45
N SER A 11 11.54 -4.83 -17.63
CA SER A 11 12.67 -5.68 -17.20
C SER A 11 12.66 -5.93 -15.69
N PHE A 12 12.50 -4.88 -14.89
CA PHE A 12 12.42 -5.03 -13.44
C PHE A 12 11.12 -5.67 -12.96
N LEU A 13 10.00 -5.44 -13.66
CA LEU A 13 8.74 -6.13 -13.36
C LEU A 13 8.89 -7.64 -13.55
N ILE A 14 9.52 -8.08 -14.65
CA ILE A 14 9.83 -9.49 -14.89
C ILE A 14 10.73 -10.04 -13.78
N PHE A 15 11.78 -9.32 -13.41
CA PHE A 15 12.67 -9.70 -12.31
C PHE A 15 11.91 -9.88 -10.97
N LEU A 16 11.06 -8.92 -10.61
CA LEU A 16 10.26 -8.97 -9.39
C LEU A 16 9.26 -10.13 -9.40
N LEU A 17 8.60 -10.39 -10.53
CA LEU A 17 7.68 -11.52 -10.67
C LEU A 17 8.42 -12.86 -10.58
N ILE A 18 9.60 -12.98 -11.18
CA ILE A 18 10.45 -14.18 -11.07
C ILE A 18 10.88 -14.39 -9.62
N ALA A 19 11.39 -13.35 -8.95
CA ALA A 19 11.78 -13.43 -7.55
C ALA A 19 10.61 -13.87 -6.65
N ARG A 20 9.40 -13.34 -6.92
CA ARG A 20 8.16 -13.73 -6.24
C ARG A 20 7.79 -15.18 -6.51
N PHE A 21 7.85 -15.63 -7.76
CA PHE A 21 7.55 -17.01 -8.15
C PHE A 21 8.51 -18.01 -7.50
N MET A 22 9.81 -17.69 -7.48
CA MET A 22 10.84 -18.49 -6.82
C MET A 22 10.62 -18.60 -5.31
N GLY A 23 10.25 -17.49 -4.65
CA GLY A 23 9.92 -17.51 -3.22
C GLY A 23 8.66 -18.33 -2.90
N LYS A 24 7.67 -18.37 -3.81
CA LYS A 24 6.47 -19.22 -3.65
C LYS A 24 6.79 -20.70 -3.83
N LYS A 25 7.69 -21.05 -4.76
CA LYS A 25 8.09 -22.43 -5.05
C LYS A 25 9.02 -23.00 -3.97
N ASN A 26 9.94 -22.19 -3.45
CA ASN A 26 10.92 -22.61 -2.44
C ASN A 26 10.76 -21.83 -1.13
N LYS A 27 10.18 -22.46 -0.11
CA LYS A 27 10.03 -21.86 1.24
C LYS A 27 11.35 -21.43 1.88
N LYS A 28 12.50 -21.99 1.47
CA LYS A 28 13.84 -21.55 1.91
C LYS A 28 14.24 -20.18 1.35
N LEU A 29 13.66 -19.76 0.22
CA LEU A 29 13.93 -18.48 -0.46
C LEU A 29 12.88 -17.41 -0.13
N PHE A 30 12.15 -17.53 0.99
CA PHE A 30 11.11 -16.56 1.35
C PHE A 30 11.63 -15.13 1.54
N TRP A 31 12.93 -14.97 1.84
CA TRP A 31 13.61 -13.66 1.95
C TRP A 31 13.75 -12.96 0.60
N LEU A 32 13.80 -13.72 -0.50
CA LEU A 32 14.07 -13.20 -1.84
C LEU A 32 12.95 -12.24 -2.31
N PRO A 33 11.64 -12.58 -2.23
CA PRO A 33 10.57 -11.63 -2.52
C PRO A 33 10.54 -10.40 -1.61
N ALA A 34 10.98 -10.52 -0.35
CA ALA A 34 10.98 -9.41 0.60
C ALA A 34 12.09 -8.38 0.30
N ILE A 35 13.26 -8.88 -0.13
CA ILE A 35 14.44 -8.05 -0.45
C ILE A 35 14.40 -7.54 -1.90
N ALA A 36 13.70 -8.23 -2.80
CA ALA A 36 13.67 -7.91 -4.22
C ALA A 36 13.25 -6.46 -4.54
N PRO A 37 12.23 -5.84 -3.90
CA PRO A 37 11.90 -4.43 -4.15
C PRO A 37 13.04 -3.49 -3.76
N LEU A 38 13.71 -3.74 -2.63
CA LEU A 38 14.83 -2.92 -2.16
C LEU A 38 16.02 -3.02 -3.13
N VAL A 39 16.39 -4.25 -3.52
CA VAL A 39 17.49 -4.50 -4.48
C VAL A 39 17.17 -3.88 -5.83
N SER A 40 15.91 -3.95 -6.26
CA SER A 40 15.45 -3.36 -7.51
C SER A 40 15.60 -1.83 -7.51
N VAL A 41 15.25 -1.16 -6.40
CA VAL A 41 15.49 0.28 -6.25
C VAL A 41 16.98 0.59 -6.31
N ILE A 42 17.82 -0.10 -5.52
CA ILE A 42 19.27 0.15 -5.47
C ILE A 42 19.93 -0.04 -6.85
N LEU A 43 19.65 -1.16 -7.52
CA LEU A 43 20.19 -1.46 -8.86
C LEU A 43 19.70 -0.45 -9.90
N SER A 44 18.40 -0.14 -9.90
CA SER A 44 17.83 0.81 -10.87
C SER A 44 18.44 2.21 -10.71
N THR A 45 18.59 2.69 -9.47
CA THR A 45 19.23 3.96 -9.17
C THR A 45 20.68 3.98 -9.61
N PHE A 46 21.43 2.90 -9.37
CA PHE A 46 22.83 2.77 -9.80
C PHE A 46 22.98 2.80 -11.33
N ILE A 47 22.13 2.06 -12.05
CA ILE A 47 22.12 2.02 -13.52
C ILE A 47 21.77 3.39 -14.11
N VAL A 48 20.76 4.08 -13.56
CA VAL A 48 20.36 5.42 -13.99
C VAL A 48 21.46 6.44 -13.73
N TYR A 49 22.15 6.34 -12.58
CA TYR A 49 23.25 7.21 -12.21
C TYR A 49 24.45 7.06 -13.16
N ILE A 50 24.89 5.83 -13.44
CA ILE A 50 26.01 5.57 -14.36
C ILE A 50 25.66 5.98 -15.79
N SER A 51 24.48 5.60 -16.27
CA SER A 51 24.05 5.89 -17.64
C SER A 51 23.71 7.36 -17.87
N LYS A 52 23.72 8.22 -16.82
CA LYS A 52 23.20 9.61 -16.85
C LYS A 52 21.83 9.68 -17.52
N ALA A 53 20.99 8.68 -17.25
CA ALA A 53 19.73 8.50 -17.96
C ALA A 53 18.70 9.59 -17.62
N ASP A 54 18.95 10.40 -16.57
CA ASP A 54 18.17 11.59 -16.25
C ASP A 54 18.16 12.61 -17.39
N LYS A 55 19.27 12.73 -18.13
CA LYS A 55 19.39 13.60 -19.31
C LYS A 55 18.79 13.01 -20.58
N ASN A 56 18.56 11.69 -20.60
CA ASN A 56 18.03 10.96 -21.75
C ASN A 56 16.51 10.68 -21.64
N GLY A 57 15.78 11.45 -20.82
CA GLY A 57 14.31 11.40 -20.74
C GLY A 57 13.73 10.34 -19.80
N VAL A 58 14.53 9.76 -18.89
CA VAL A 58 13.99 8.91 -17.82
C VAL A 58 13.33 9.78 -16.77
N ASN A 59 12.07 9.48 -16.43
CA ASN A 59 11.37 10.24 -15.41
C ASN A 59 11.80 9.73 -14.02
N ILE A 60 12.56 10.55 -13.30
CA ILE A 60 13.02 10.27 -11.94
C ILE A 60 12.19 11.06 -10.93
N VAL A 61 12.22 10.66 -9.65
CA VAL A 61 11.39 11.27 -8.58
C VAL A 61 11.69 12.77 -8.40
N LYS A 62 12.96 13.20 -8.50
CA LYS A 62 13.48 14.59 -8.37
C LYS A 62 13.23 15.30 -7.03
N HIS A 63 12.03 15.28 -6.48
CA HIS A 63 11.67 16.05 -5.30
C HIS A 63 11.40 15.13 -4.12
N VAL A 64 12.46 14.77 -3.39
CA VAL A 64 12.37 14.14 -2.08
C VAL A 64 12.90 15.12 -1.05
N LYS A 65 12.01 15.68 -0.23
CA LYS A 65 12.43 16.54 0.89
C LYS A 65 13.20 15.68 1.89
N ARG A 66 14.35 16.18 2.34
CA ARG A 66 15.19 15.50 3.33
C ARG A 66 14.60 15.71 4.73
N GLY A 67 14.69 14.65 5.53
CA GLY A 67 14.33 14.67 6.95
C GLY A 67 12.84 14.53 7.23
N LEU A 68 12.48 14.79 8.48
CA LEU A 68 11.10 14.73 8.96
C LEU A 68 10.30 15.94 8.49
N ASN A 69 9.01 15.74 8.23
CA ASN A 69 8.10 16.85 7.97
C ASN A 69 8.04 17.77 9.20
N PRO A 70 8.11 19.11 9.02
CA PRO A 70 7.89 20.03 10.12
C PRO A 70 6.46 19.91 10.67
N SER A 71 6.25 20.38 11.90
CA SER A 71 4.91 20.40 12.50
C SER A 71 3.97 21.29 11.69
N SER A 72 2.85 20.72 11.25
CA SER A 72 1.81 21.39 10.46
C SER A 72 0.58 21.79 11.29
N ILE A 73 0.72 21.85 12.62
CA ILE A 73 -0.36 22.23 13.54
C ILE A 73 -0.97 23.58 13.15
N HIS A 74 -0.14 24.56 12.78
CA HIS A 74 -0.58 25.90 12.38
C HIS A 74 -1.25 25.95 11.00
N GLN A 75 -1.19 24.88 10.21
CA GLN A 75 -1.80 24.79 8.88
C GLN A 75 -3.19 24.15 8.92
N LEU A 76 -3.67 23.75 10.10
CA LEU A 76 -5.01 23.17 10.28
C LEU A 76 -6.08 24.26 10.14
N GLN A 77 -6.74 24.29 8.98
CA GLN A 77 -7.84 25.21 8.71
C GLN A 77 -9.17 24.50 8.94
N LEU A 78 -9.82 24.82 10.08
CA LEU A 78 -11.11 24.22 10.46
C LEU A 78 -12.33 25.04 10.02
N ASN A 79 -12.13 26.30 9.58
CA ASN A 79 -13.21 27.24 9.25
C ASN A 79 -13.14 27.76 7.79
N GLY A 80 -12.60 26.97 6.86
CA GLY A 80 -12.50 27.34 5.44
C GLY A 80 -13.65 26.84 4.58
N GLU A 81 -13.78 27.41 3.38
CA GLU A 81 -14.80 27.03 2.37
C GLU A 81 -14.71 25.55 1.96
N HIS A 82 -13.50 24.97 1.99
CA HIS A 82 -13.25 23.58 1.63
C HIS A 82 -13.40 22.57 2.77
N VAL A 83 -13.73 23.01 4.00
CA VAL A 83 -13.82 22.12 5.17
C VAL A 83 -14.93 21.09 5.01
N GLY A 84 -16.09 21.48 4.47
CA GLY A 84 -17.19 20.54 4.22
C GLY A 84 -16.80 19.43 3.25
N GLN A 85 -16.09 19.78 2.17
CA GLN A 85 -15.60 18.80 1.20
C GLN A 85 -14.48 17.92 1.78
N ALA A 86 -13.57 18.50 2.55
CA ALA A 86 -12.51 17.76 3.23
C ALA A 86 -13.08 16.79 4.28
N ALA A 87 -14.12 17.19 5.02
CA ALA A 87 -14.82 16.33 5.96
C ALA A 87 -15.50 15.15 5.26
N LYS A 88 -16.16 15.38 4.12
CA LYS A 88 -16.76 14.32 3.30
C LYS A 88 -15.69 13.31 2.85
N ILE A 89 -14.61 13.78 2.23
CA ILE A 89 -13.53 12.92 1.73
C ILE A 89 -12.83 12.20 2.89
N GLY A 90 -12.60 12.90 4.01
CA GLY A 90 -12.01 12.34 5.22
C GLY A 90 -12.84 11.22 5.82
N PHE A 91 -14.17 11.38 5.85
CA PHE A 91 -15.09 10.34 6.31
C PHE A 91 -15.02 9.09 5.42
N ILE A 92 -15.10 9.26 4.10
CA ILE A 92 -14.99 8.13 3.15
C ILE A 92 -13.64 7.43 3.31
N SER A 93 -12.55 8.19 3.37
CA SER A 93 -11.20 7.65 3.55
C SER A 93 -11.06 6.91 4.88
N ALA A 94 -11.66 7.41 5.96
CA ALA A 94 -11.67 6.73 7.26
C ALA A 94 -12.41 5.38 7.21
N VAL A 95 -13.57 5.32 6.56
CA VAL A 95 -14.34 4.07 6.39
C VAL A 95 -13.53 3.05 5.59
N ILE A 96 -12.88 3.47 4.49
CA ILE A 96 -12.05 2.59 3.66
C ILE A 96 -10.82 2.12 4.45
N ALA A 97 -10.12 3.03 5.12
CA ALA A 97 -8.93 2.73 5.91
C ALA A 97 -9.22 1.73 7.04
N LEU A 98 -10.33 1.93 7.76
CA LEU A 98 -10.77 1.04 8.82
C LEU A 98 -11.19 -0.33 8.27
N THR A 99 -11.93 -0.35 7.15
CA THR A 99 -12.37 -1.59 6.51
C THR A 99 -11.18 -2.41 6.01
N GLU A 100 -10.22 -1.78 5.33
CA GLU A 100 -8.98 -2.43 4.88
C GLU A 100 -8.22 -3.01 6.06
N ALA A 101 -8.03 -2.22 7.11
CA ALA A 101 -7.24 -2.66 8.25
C ALA A 101 -7.94 -3.74 9.07
N MET A 102 -9.28 -3.70 9.17
CA MET A 102 -10.05 -4.76 9.80
C MET A 102 -10.02 -6.05 8.99
N ALA A 103 -10.08 -5.97 7.66
CA ALA A 103 -9.92 -7.13 6.79
C ALA A 103 -8.54 -7.79 6.97
N VAL A 104 -7.47 -7.00 6.96
CA VAL A 104 -6.10 -7.49 7.23
C VAL A 104 -6.01 -8.08 8.64
N GLY A 105 -6.46 -7.34 9.65
CA GLY A 105 -6.40 -7.76 11.04
C GLY A 105 -7.15 -9.07 11.29
N ARG A 106 -8.37 -9.22 10.77
CA ARG A 106 -9.17 -10.44 10.89
C ARG A 106 -8.54 -11.63 10.17
N SER A 107 -7.94 -11.42 9.01
CA SER A 107 -7.22 -12.46 8.27
C SER A 107 -6.08 -13.05 9.11
N PHE A 108 -5.24 -12.19 9.72
CA PHE A 108 -4.14 -12.65 10.59
C PHE A 108 -4.60 -13.16 11.96
N ALA A 109 -5.70 -12.61 12.50
CA ALA A 109 -6.31 -13.06 13.75
C ALA A 109 -6.86 -14.49 13.63
N SER A 110 -7.51 -14.80 12.51
CA SER A 110 -7.98 -16.16 12.18
C SER A 110 -6.81 -17.15 12.12
N ILE A 111 -5.69 -16.76 11.50
CA ILE A 111 -4.49 -17.63 11.39
C ILE A 111 -3.84 -17.89 12.77
N LYS A 112 -3.75 -16.87 13.64
CA LYS A 112 -3.13 -17.01 14.97
C LYS A 112 -4.10 -17.47 16.07
N GLY A 113 -5.40 -17.54 15.80
CA GLY A 113 -6.42 -17.95 16.77
C GLY A 113 -6.66 -16.94 17.90
N TYR A 114 -6.47 -15.64 17.67
CA TYR A 114 -6.82 -14.60 18.65
C TYR A 114 -8.05 -13.81 18.20
N HIS A 115 -8.78 -13.24 19.16
CA HIS A 115 -9.90 -12.35 18.86
C HIS A 115 -9.44 -10.92 18.66
N LEU A 116 -9.83 -10.32 17.54
CA LEU A 116 -9.60 -8.92 17.23
C LEU A 116 -10.83 -8.09 17.62
N ASP A 117 -10.62 -7.08 18.44
CA ASP A 117 -11.64 -6.14 18.91
C ASP A 117 -11.65 -4.91 17.99
N GLY A 118 -12.74 -4.76 17.21
CA GLY A 118 -12.86 -3.68 16.23
C GLY A 118 -12.95 -2.29 16.85
N ASN A 119 -13.51 -2.17 18.06
CA ASN A 119 -13.60 -0.87 18.73
C ASN A 119 -12.22 -0.36 19.15
N LYS A 120 -11.36 -1.27 19.62
CA LYS A 120 -9.96 -0.94 19.97
C LYS A 120 -9.14 -0.57 18.74
N GLU A 121 -9.32 -1.29 17.63
CA GLU A 121 -8.63 -0.99 16.39
C GLU A 121 -9.05 0.37 15.81
N MET A 122 -10.36 0.66 15.84
CA MET A 122 -10.91 1.96 15.42
C MET A 122 -10.32 3.11 16.24
N LEU A 123 -10.27 2.96 17.57
CA LEU A 123 -9.67 3.97 18.44
C LEU A 123 -8.16 4.13 18.16
N ALA A 124 -7.44 3.04 17.99
CA ALA A 124 -6.00 3.06 17.69
C ALA A 124 -5.71 3.79 16.36
N MET A 125 -6.49 3.53 15.31
CA MET A 125 -6.35 4.20 14.02
C MET A 125 -6.77 5.65 14.06
N GLY A 126 -7.85 5.98 14.78
CA GLY A 126 -8.30 7.35 14.99
C GLY A 126 -7.22 8.17 15.68
N CYS A 127 -6.73 7.70 16.84
CA CYS A 127 -5.65 8.36 17.57
C CYS A 127 -4.36 8.47 16.73
N GLY A 128 -3.99 7.41 16.00
CA GLY A 128 -2.80 7.41 15.13
C GLY A 128 -2.88 8.43 14.00
N ASN A 129 -4.03 8.54 13.33
CA ASN A 129 -4.24 9.51 12.26
C ASN A 129 -4.37 10.95 12.77
N ILE A 130 -5.00 11.17 13.93
CA ILE A 130 -5.03 12.48 14.58
C ILE A 130 -3.60 12.92 14.92
N ALA A 131 -2.80 12.06 15.55
CA ALA A 131 -1.39 12.36 15.84
C ALA A 131 -0.59 12.61 14.55
N GLY A 132 -0.82 11.82 13.50
CA GLY A 132 -0.20 11.99 12.19
C GLY A 132 -0.55 13.33 11.51
N SER A 133 -1.79 13.81 11.68
CA SER A 133 -2.24 15.07 11.07
C SER A 133 -1.39 16.28 11.48
N PHE A 134 -0.84 16.28 12.70
CA PHE A 134 0.05 17.34 13.19
C PHE A 134 1.41 17.40 12.48
N THR A 135 1.77 16.38 11.70
CA THR A 135 3.06 16.25 11.00
C THR A 135 2.91 16.21 9.47
N SER A 136 1.76 16.64 8.93
CA SER A 136 1.43 16.51 7.49
C SER A 136 1.51 15.06 7.00
N CYS A 137 1.09 14.10 7.84
CA CYS A 137 0.98 12.70 7.44
C CYS A 137 -0.28 12.50 6.58
N TYR A 138 -0.18 11.64 5.57
CA TYR A 138 -1.35 11.14 4.85
C TYR A 138 -2.12 10.12 5.70
N VAL A 139 -3.37 9.84 5.35
CA VAL A 139 -4.19 8.85 6.07
C VAL A 139 -3.49 7.49 6.09
N ALA A 140 -3.19 7.01 7.30
CA ALA A 140 -2.57 5.72 7.53
C ALA A 140 -3.63 4.63 7.62
N THR A 141 -3.39 3.52 6.89
CA THR A 141 -4.27 2.35 6.82
C THR A 141 -3.51 1.06 7.18
N GLY A 142 -4.24 -0.03 7.36
CA GLY A 142 -3.66 -1.37 7.52
C GLY A 142 -3.07 -1.88 6.21
N SER A 143 -1.89 -2.48 6.24
CA SER A 143 -1.18 -2.90 5.03
C SER A 143 -0.96 -4.41 4.99
N PHE A 144 -1.62 -5.09 4.05
CA PHE A 144 -1.47 -6.53 3.87
C PHE A 144 -0.01 -6.94 3.62
N SER A 145 0.67 -6.24 2.70
CA SER A 145 2.06 -6.55 2.32
C SER A 145 3.03 -6.44 3.49
N ARG A 146 2.99 -5.32 4.24
CA ARG A 146 3.89 -5.11 5.39
C ARG A 146 3.62 -6.10 6.52
N THR A 147 2.35 -6.33 6.84
CA THR A 147 1.96 -7.28 7.88
C THR A 147 2.32 -8.71 7.50
N ALA A 148 2.15 -9.10 6.23
CA ALA A 148 2.53 -10.43 5.73
C ALA A 148 4.03 -10.70 5.84
N VAL A 149 4.87 -9.72 5.52
CA VAL A 149 6.34 -9.82 5.70
C VAL A 149 6.68 -9.97 7.18
N ASN A 150 6.07 -9.16 8.04
CA ASN A 150 6.30 -9.19 9.48
C ASN A 150 5.86 -10.53 10.11
N PHE A 151 4.71 -11.05 9.66
CA PHE A 151 4.19 -12.36 10.04
C PHE A 151 5.12 -13.50 9.56
N SER A 152 5.61 -13.41 8.33
CA SER A 152 6.54 -14.40 7.75
C SER A 152 7.91 -14.39 8.44
N ALA A 153 8.35 -13.22 8.91
CA ALA A 153 9.55 -13.05 9.74
C ALA A 153 9.37 -13.56 11.19
N ARG A 154 8.18 -14.09 11.54
CA ARG A 154 7.82 -14.60 12.87
C ARG A 154 7.90 -13.55 13.98
N CYS A 155 7.70 -12.28 13.66
CA CYS A 155 7.64 -11.23 14.67
C CYS A 155 6.39 -11.40 15.54
N GLN A 156 6.60 -11.30 16.86
CA GLN A 156 5.55 -11.50 17.87
C GLN A 156 5.21 -10.23 18.65
N SER A 157 6.04 -9.18 18.57
CA SER A 157 5.86 -7.94 19.35
C SER A 157 5.73 -6.71 18.46
N SER A 158 5.10 -5.67 19.02
CA SER A 158 4.96 -4.33 18.40
C SER A 158 6.30 -3.60 18.22
N ILE A 159 7.39 -4.09 18.83
CA ILE A 159 8.75 -3.54 18.68
C ILE A 159 9.17 -3.55 17.21
N SER A 160 8.72 -4.53 16.42
CA SER A 160 9.00 -4.55 14.98
C SER A 160 8.50 -3.30 14.25
N ASN A 161 7.37 -2.71 14.68
CA ASN A 161 6.84 -1.49 14.06
C ASN A 161 7.69 -0.27 14.45
N ILE A 162 8.23 -0.25 15.68
CA ILE A 162 9.16 0.80 16.13
C ILE A 162 10.45 0.75 15.31
N VAL A 163 11.03 -0.45 15.15
CA VAL A 163 12.24 -0.64 14.34
C VAL A 163 12.00 -0.23 12.89
N MET A 164 10.84 -0.59 12.33
CA MET A 164 10.45 -0.15 10.98
C MET A 164 10.36 1.38 10.88
N ALA A 165 9.72 2.05 11.86
CA ALA A 165 9.62 3.51 11.88
C ALA A 165 11.00 4.18 11.95
N VAL A 166 11.87 3.74 12.87
CA VAL A 166 13.25 4.25 12.99
C VAL A 166 14.04 4.04 11.69
N THR A 167 13.90 2.87 11.07
CA THR A 167 14.57 2.56 9.80
C THR A 167 14.11 3.49 8.67
N VAL A 168 12.81 3.83 8.61
CA VAL A 168 12.28 4.79 7.64
C VAL A 168 12.84 6.19 7.89
N ILE A 169 12.93 6.63 9.14
CA ILE A 169 13.51 7.93 9.49
C ILE A 169 14.99 8.00 9.06
N LEU A 170 15.77 6.98 9.40
CA LEU A 170 17.18 6.88 8.97
C LEU A 170 17.31 6.85 7.44
N CYS A 171 16.39 6.15 6.75
CA CYS A 171 16.34 6.12 5.29
C CYS A 171 16.12 7.52 4.70
N LEU A 172 15.16 8.28 5.24
CA LEU A 172 14.87 9.63 4.79
C LEU A 172 16.00 10.63 5.08
N GLU A 173 16.78 10.43 6.14
CA GLU A 173 17.92 11.30 6.49
C GLU A 173 19.20 10.98 5.71
N LEU A 174 19.52 9.71 5.52
CA LEU A 174 20.78 9.27 4.91
C LEU A 174 20.66 9.02 3.40
N PHE A 175 19.54 8.46 2.96
CA PHE A 175 19.35 7.95 1.60
C PHE A 175 18.51 8.87 0.69
N THR A 176 18.16 10.08 1.12
CA THR A 176 17.39 11.04 0.29
C THR A 176 18.02 11.29 -1.07
N ARG A 177 19.37 11.41 -1.11
CA ARG A 177 20.10 11.61 -2.38
C ARG A 177 20.03 10.38 -3.29
N LEU A 178 19.95 9.18 -2.71
CA LEU A 178 19.78 7.95 -3.48
C LEU A 178 18.36 7.88 -4.07
N LEU A 179 17.35 8.29 -3.31
CA LEU A 179 15.95 8.32 -3.76
C LEU A 179 15.69 9.34 -4.88
N TYR A 180 16.50 10.40 -4.97
CA TYR A 180 16.38 11.43 -6.03
C TYR A 180 16.46 10.83 -7.44
N TYR A 181 17.42 9.92 -7.66
CA TYR A 181 17.70 9.31 -8.96
C TYR A 181 16.86 8.08 -9.26
N THR A 182 15.95 7.71 -8.36
CA THR A 182 15.10 6.53 -8.57
C THR A 182 14.12 6.79 -9.72
N PRO A 183 14.06 5.89 -10.72
CA PRO A 183 13.15 6.06 -11.86
C PRO A 183 11.70 5.75 -11.46
N MET A 184 10.73 6.57 -11.87
CA MET A 184 9.31 6.32 -11.60
C MET A 184 8.83 4.97 -12.17
N ALA A 185 9.47 4.48 -13.24
CA ALA A 185 9.21 3.17 -13.81
C ALA A 185 9.43 2.03 -12.80
N ILE A 186 10.45 2.10 -11.93
CA ILE A 186 10.69 1.02 -10.96
C ILE A 186 9.63 1.01 -9.87
N LEU A 187 9.19 2.19 -9.41
CA LEU A 187 8.10 2.31 -8.45
C LEU A 187 6.82 1.70 -9.01
N ALA A 188 6.49 1.99 -10.28
CA ALA A 188 5.35 1.39 -10.97
C ALA A 188 5.48 -0.13 -11.04
N SER A 189 6.65 -0.66 -11.39
CA SER A 189 6.90 -2.10 -11.44
C SER A 189 6.75 -2.77 -10.07
N ILE A 190 7.19 -2.13 -8.98
CA ILE A 190 7.00 -2.63 -7.62
C ILE A 190 5.52 -2.72 -7.28
N ILE A 191 4.74 -1.67 -7.56
CA ILE A 191 3.29 -1.67 -7.32
C ILE A 191 2.61 -2.78 -8.13
N LEU A 192 2.89 -2.87 -9.43
CA LEU A 192 2.33 -3.90 -10.31
C LEU A 192 2.72 -5.31 -9.86
N SER A 193 3.95 -5.50 -9.38
CA SER A 193 4.42 -6.80 -8.89
C SER A 193 3.67 -7.27 -7.63
N ALA A 194 3.06 -6.36 -6.87
CA ALA A 194 2.30 -6.67 -5.67
C ALA A 194 0.86 -7.17 -5.98
N LEU A 195 0.25 -6.66 -7.06
CA LEU A 195 -1.15 -6.94 -7.45
C LEU A 195 -1.53 -8.43 -7.51
N PRO A 196 -0.72 -9.34 -8.08
CA PRO A 196 -1.12 -10.74 -8.22
C PRO A 196 -1.37 -11.49 -6.92
N GLY A 197 -0.92 -10.97 -5.76
CA GLY A 197 -1.22 -11.58 -4.47
C GLY A 197 -2.40 -10.95 -3.74
N LEU A 198 -2.98 -9.87 -4.27
CA LEU A 198 -4.17 -9.25 -3.72
C LEU A 198 -5.44 -9.80 -4.39
N ILE A 199 -5.33 -10.24 -5.64
CA ILE A 199 -6.46 -10.79 -6.40
C ILE A 199 -6.59 -12.29 -6.12
N ASP A 200 -7.65 -12.69 -5.41
CA ASP A 200 -7.98 -14.10 -5.18
C ASP A 200 -9.13 -14.57 -6.08
N ILE A 201 -8.77 -15.10 -7.24
CA ILE A 201 -9.73 -15.65 -8.21
C ILE A 201 -10.41 -16.91 -7.66
N ARG A 202 -9.77 -17.66 -6.75
CA ARG A 202 -10.34 -18.90 -6.22
C ARG A 202 -11.50 -18.59 -5.29
N GLU A 203 -11.36 -17.59 -4.44
CA GLU A 203 -12.44 -17.10 -3.59
C GLU A 203 -13.60 -16.54 -4.42
N ALA A 204 -13.32 -15.77 -5.48
CA ALA A 204 -14.39 -15.30 -6.39
C ALA A 204 -15.17 -16.48 -7.04
N CYS A 205 -14.46 -17.52 -7.49
CA CYS A 205 -15.10 -18.74 -8.01
C CYS A 205 -15.84 -19.54 -6.94
N TYR A 206 -15.39 -19.51 -5.68
CA TYR A 206 -16.05 -20.16 -4.57
C TYR A 206 -17.38 -19.46 -4.24
N ILE A 207 -17.36 -18.12 -4.13
CA ILE A 207 -18.56 -17.31 -3.90
C ILE A 207 -19.60 -17.59 -4.98
N TRP A 208 -19.22 -17.62 -6.27
CA TRP A 208 -20.13 -17.97 -7.37
C TRP A 208 -20.85 -19.31 -7.20
N LYS A 209 -20.19 -20.31 -6.60
CA LYS A 209 -20.78 -21.64 -6.36
C LYS A 209 -21.69 -21.68 -5.13
N VAL A 210 -21.42 -20.84 -4.13
CA VAL A 210 -22.17 -20.80 -2.88
C VAL A 210 -23.39 -19.89 -3.03
N ASP A 211 -23.18 -18.64 -3.39
CA ASP A 211 -24.23 -17.65 -3.56
C ASP A 211 -23.97 -16.74 -4.77
N LYS A 212 -24.90 -16.77 -5.72
CA LYS A 212 -24.84 -15.95 -6.93
C LYS A 212 -25.11 -14.48 -6.64
N PHE A 213 -25.95 -14.16 -5.64
CA PHE A 213 -26.27 -12.78 -5.28
C PHE A 213 -25.05 -12.08 -4.69
N ASP A 214 -24.32 -12.72 -3.79
CA ASP A 214 -23.05 -12.20 -3.24
C ASP A 214 -22.00 -12.01 -4.34
N PHE A 215 -21.96 -12.89 -5.35
CA PHE A 215 -21.05 -12.72 -6.47
C PHE A 215 -21.40 -11.49 -7.32
N PHE A 216 -22.67 -11.27 -7.63
CA PHE A 216 -23.11 -10.07 -8.36
C PHE A 216 -22.86 -8.80 -7.55
N ALA A 217 -23.04 -8.84 -6.23
CA ALA A 217 -22.68 -7.74 -5.33
C ALA A 217 -21.18 -7.41 -5.41
N CYS A 218 -20.32 -8.44 -5.37
CA CYS A 218 -18.87 -8.28 -5.49
C CYS A 218 -18.45 -7.69 -6.84
N ILE A 219 -18.99 -8.21 -7.94
CA ILE A 219 -18.75 -7.69 -9.29
C ILE A 219 -19.27 -6.26 -9.43
N GLY A 220 -20.47 -5.98 -8.91
CA GLY A 220 -21.06 -4.65 -8.93
C GLY A 220 -20.19 -3.63 -8.19
N ALA A 221 -19.70 -3.99 -7.01
CA ALA A 221 -18.76 -3.16 -6.25
C ALA A 221 -17.45 -2.94 -7.03
N PHE A 222 -16.88 -4.00 -7.63
CA PHE A 222 -15.65 -3.92 -8.42
C PHE A 222 -15.78 -2.96 -9.61
N PHE A 223 -16.82 -3.12 -10.44
CA PHE A 223 -17.06 -2.23 -11.56
C PHE A 223 -17.48 -0.82 -11.12
N GLY A 224 -18.17 -0.69 -9.98
CA GLY A 224 -18.50 0.60 -9.38
C GLY A 224 -17.26 1.43 -9.03
N VAL A 225 -16.25 0.78 -8.42
CA VAL A 225 -14.95 1.44 -8.15
C VAL A 225 -14.21 1.76 -9.46
N LEU A 226 -14.18 0.81 -10.40
CA LEU A 226 -13.37 0.92 -11.62
C LEU A 226 -13.91 1.97 -12.61
N LEU A 227 -15.23 2.06 -12.76
CA LEU A 227 -15.88 2.92 -13.77
C LEU A 227 -16.25 4.31 -13.24
N VAL A 228 -16.55 4.43 -11.93
CA VAL A 228 -17.08 5.67 -11.36
C VAL A 228 -16.14 6.23 -10.32
N SER A 229 -16.10 5.64 -9.12
CA SER A 229 -15.30 6.11 -7.99
C SER A 229 -15.39 5.14 -6.83
N VAL A 230 -14.42 5.21 -5.91
CA VAL A 230 -14.41 4.39 -4.69
C VAL A 230 -15.69 4.61 -3.85
N GLU A 231 -16.21 5.84 -3.82
CA GLU A 231 -17.49 6.19 -3.15
C GLU A 231 -18.65 5.33 -3.66
N THR A 232 -18.81 5.25 -4.98
CA THR A 232 -19.90 4.51 -5.62
C THR A 232 -19.76 3.01 -5.41
N GLY A 233 -18.54 2.48 -5.53
CA GLY A 233 -18.30 1.06 -5.28
C GLY A 233 -18.62 0.64 -3.84
N LEU A 234 -18.31 1.50 -2.86
CA LEU A 234 -18.67 1.26 -1.46
C LEU A 234 -20.19 1.29 -1.26
N LEU A 235 -20.90 2.24 -1.86
CA LEU A 235 -22.36 2.31 -1.78
C LEU A 235 -23.03 1.07 -2.38
N VAL A 236 -22.54 0.57 -3.52
CA VAL A 236 -23.04 -0.66 -4.15
C VAL A 236 -22.78 -1.87 -3.25
N ALA A 237 -21.60 -1.97 -2.64
CA ALA A 237 -21.28 -3.06 -1.73
C ALA A 237 -22.24 -3.08 -0.52
N VAL A 238 -22.41 -1.94 0.16
CA VAL A 238 -23.26 -1.84 1.36
C VAL A 238 -24.73 -2.10 1.02
N SER A 239 -25.25 -1.50 -0.06
CA SER A 239 -26.65 -1.71 -0.46
C SER A 239 -26.95 -3.15 -0.82
N SER A 240 -26.00 -3.83 -1.48
CA SER A 240 -26.14 -5.23 -1.86
C SER A 240 -26.06 -6.15 -0.63
N SER A 241 -25.16 -5.86 0.32
CA SER A 241 -25.06 -6.62 1.57
C SER A 241 -26.27 -6.42 2.50
N SER A 242 -27.00 -5.31 2.41
CA SER A 242 -28.25 -5.13 3.16
C SER A 242 -29.45 -5.83 2.53
N LEU A 243 -29.36 -6.20 1.25
CA LEU A 243 -30.44 -6.85 0.50
C LEU A 243 -30.39 -8.38 0.60
N THR A 244 -29.24 -8.93 0.99
CA THR A 244 -28.96 -10.37 1.16
C THR A 244 -29.07 -10.73 2.63
#